data_AF-A0A7C2MB67-F1
#
_entry.id   AF-A0A7C2MB67-F1
#
_cell.length_a   1.000
_cell.length_b   1.000
_cell.length_c   1.000
_cell.angle_alpha   90.00
_cell.angle_beta   90.00
_cell.angle_gamma   90.00
#
_symmetry.space_group_name_H-M   'P 1'
#
loop_
_entity.id
_entity.type
_entity.pdbx_description
1 polymer ?
#
loop_
_entity_poly.entity_id
_entity_poly.type
_entity_poly.pdbx_seq_one_letter_code
_entity_poly.pdbx_strand_id
1 'polypeptide(L)'
;MHTKRRWVVLLMVLLCACDHSGRRESAPEIFTINRESEVAGEAYEVIYSLYLPTDNSRLFEGTGANFIPEILIPTEKIPLYEDPEQIAQLLGALGVDMSYCRLFERLPEAAGFYFQIEMLADKLGLPDEMFEKYSGNLEDYFSDPDSLTGLINGVYSDTDRYFRESDRESLASLSLMGGWIETM
;
A
#
# COMPACT_ATOMS: atom_id res chain seq x y z
N MET A 1 -42.22 37.67 -16.18
CA MET A 1 -41.68 36.77 -17.22
C MET A 1 -40.13 36.70 -17.27
N HIS A 2 -39.39 37.18 -16.26
CA HIS A 2 -37.91 37.25 -16.31
C HIS A 2 -37.15 36.13 -15.57
N THR A 3 -37.81 35.34 -14.73
CA THR A 3 -37.14 34.30 -13.93
C THR A 3 -36.89 33.01 -14.72
N LYS A 4 -37.81 32.58 -15.60
CA LYS A 4 -37.62 31.39 -16.45
C LYS A 4 -36.47 31.52 -17.45
N ARG A 5 -36.15 32.75 -17.88
CA ARG A 5 -35.08 33.03 -18.85
C ARG A 5 -33.67 32.95 -18.23
N ARG A 6 -33.53 33.08 -16.91
CA ARG A 6 -32.25 32.91 -16.19
C ARG A 6 -31.87 31.43 -16.04
N TRP A 7 -32.85 30.55 -15.83
CA TRP A 7 -32.63 29.10 -15.73
C TRP A 7 -32.25 28.46 -17.07
N VAL A 8 -32.80 28.94 -18.18
CA VAL A 8 -32.46 28.45 -19.53
C VAL A 8 -31.02 28.81 -19.92
N VAL A 9 -30.53 29.98 -19.51
CA VAL A 9 -29.15 30.40 -19.78
C VAL A 9 -28.15 29.61 -18.92
N LEU A 10 -28.51 29.27 -17.67
CA LEU A 10 -27.65 28.47 -16.78
C LEU A 10 -27.55 27.01 -17.22
N LEU A 11 -28.63 26.44 -17.77
CA LEU A 11 -28.65 25.06 -18.30
C LEU A 11 -27.88 24.93 -19.64
N MET A 12 -27.78 26.00 -20.43
CA MET A 12 -27.03 26.02 -21.69
C MET A 12 -25.51 26.01 -21.48
N VAL A 13 -25.01 26.61 -20.40
CA VAL A 13 -23.56 26.66 -20.10
C VAL A 13 -23.02 25.29 -19.68
N LEU A 14 -23.87 24.41 -19.10
CA LEU A 14 -23.50 23.05 -18.72
C LEU A 14 -23.37 22.07 -19.90
N LEU A 15 -23.94 22.39 -21.07
CA LEU A 15 -23.95 21.49 -22.23
C LEU A 15 -22.84 21.78 -23.26
N CYS A 16 -22.03 22.83 -23.05
CA CYS A 16 -20.87 23.15 -23.90
C CYS A 16 -19.52 22.68 -23.31
N ALA A 17 -19.52 21.91 -22.22
CA ALA A 17 -18.29 21.38 -21.62
C ALA A 17 -17.80 20.05 -22.24
N CYS A 18 -18.48 19.52 -23.26
CA CYS A 18 -18.01 18.38 -24.04
C CYS A 18 -17.72 18.80 -25.48
N ASP A 19 -16.61 19.52 -25.67
CA ASP A 19 -15.90 19.50 -26.95
C ASP A 19 -14.80 18.43 -26.84
N HIS A 20 -15.14 17.19 -27.20
CA HIS A 20 -14.17 16.10 -27.33
C HIS A 20 -13.42 16.27 -28.65
N SER A 21 -12.62 17.33 -28.73
CA SER A 21 -11.56 17.42 -29.72
C SER A 21 -10.49 16.40 -29.34
N GLY A 22 -10.39 15.32 -30.13
CA GLY A 22 -9.45 14.23 -29.91
C GLY A 22 -8.00 14.73 -29.86
N ARG A 23 -7.47 14.88 -28.65
CA ARG A 23 -6.06 14.66 -28.35
C ARG A 23 -5.96 13.29 -27.69
N ARG A 24 -5.34 12.36 -28.40
CA ARG A 24 -4.71 11.20 -27.75
C ARG A 24 -3.62 11.79 -26.86
N GLU A 25 -3.93 12.01 -25.60
CA GLU A 25 -2.89 11.96 -24.57
C GLU A 25 -2.34 10.54 -24.64
N SER A 26 -1.07 10.44 -25.02
CA SER A 26 -0.31 9.23 -24.85
C SER A 26 -0.54 8.74 -23.42
N ALA A 27 -0.90 7.46 -23.26
CA ALA A 27 -0.86 6.82 -21.96
C ALA A 27 0.44 7.23 -21.26
N PRO A 28 0.43 7.52 -19.94
CA PRO A 28 1.67 7.84 -19.24
C PRO A 28 2.66 6.72 -19.58
N GLU A 29 3.84 7.08 -20.06
CA GLU A 29 4.92 6.11 -20.21
C GLU A 29 5.12 5.49 -18.83
N ILE A 30 4.61 4.27 -18.65
CA ILE A 30 5.00 3.44 -17.53
C ILE A 30 6.52 3.42 -17.59
N PHE A 31 7.17 3.80 -16.50
CA PHE A 31 8.62 3.78 -16.38
C PHE A 31 9.09 2.35 -16.64
N THR A 32 9.41 2.04 -17.89
CA THR A 32 10.01 0.78 -18.28
C THR A 32 11.44 0.85 -17.81
N ILE A 33 11.71 0.28 -16.63
CA ILE A 33 13.08 0.01 -16.22
C ILE A 33 13.63 -1.01 -17.20
N ASN A 34 14.36 -0.51 -18.20
CA ASN A 34 15.11 -1.36 -19.08
C ASN A 34 16.20 -2.02 -18.22
N ARG A 35 16.12 -3.34 -18.06
CA ARG A 35 16.94 -4.21 -17.18
C ARG A 35 18.44 -4.24 -17.54
N GLU A 36 18.94 -3.26 -18.29
CA GLU A 36 20.28 -3.25 -18.87
C GLU A 36 21.20 -2.11 -18.39
N SER A 37 20.78 -1.25 -17.45
CA SER A 37 21.70 -0.29 -16.85
C SER A 37 22.04 -0.68 -15.41
N GLU A 38 23.32 -0.86 -15.09
CA GLU A 38 23.85 -0.93 -13.70
C GLU A 38 23.27 0.17 -12.79
N VAL A 39 22.95 1.33 -13.36
CA VAL A 39 22.31 2.48 -12.71
C VAL A 39 20.91 2.15 -12.16
N ALA A 40 20.17 1.22 -12.79
CA ALA A 40 18.87 0.78 -12.27
C ALA A 40 19.03 -0.11 -11.04
N GLY A 41 20.11 -0.90 -10.97
CA GLY A 41 20.48 -1.65 -9.77
C GLY A 41 20.83 -0.73 -8.61
N GLU A 42 21.64 0.30 -8.86
CA GLU A 42 21.98 1.31 -7.85
C GLU A 42 20.78 2.17 -7.43
N ALA A 43 19.93 2.61 -8.36
CA ALA A 43 18.72 3.39 -8.01
C ALA A 43 17.70 2.54 -7.24
N TYR A 44 17.59 1.25 -7.58
CA TYR A 44 16.76 0.28 -6.86
C TYR A 44 17.30 0.03 -5.45
N GLU A 45 18.61 -0.17 -5.30
CA GLU A 45 19.28 -0.27 -4.01
C GLU A 45 19.12 1.02 -3.20
N VAL A 46 19.17 2.19 -3.85
CA VAL A 46 18.93 3.50 -3.22
C VAL A 46 17.51 3.64 -2.66
N ILE A 47 16.47 3.26 -3.42
CA ILE A 47 15.06 3.36 -2.98
C ILE A 47 14.79 2.42 -1.78
N TYR A 48 15.30 1.18 -1.81
CA TYR A 48 15.19 0.26 -0.68
C TYR A 48 16.14 0.60 0.48
N SER A 49 17.25 1.29 0.22
CA SER A 49 18.17 1.79 1.25
C SER A 49 17.65 3.06 1.95
N LEU A 50 16.60 3.69 1.43
CA LEU A 50 16.05 4.95 1.93
C LEU A 50 15.04 4.79 3.08
N TYR A 51 15.02 3.64 3.76
CA TYR A 51 14.01 3.16 4.71
C TYR A 51 12.77 2.54 4.04
N LEU A 52 12.23 1.47 4.64
CA LEU A 52 10.97 0.87 4.17
C LEU A 52 9.82 1.86 4.44
N PRO A 53 8.73 1.86 3.64
CA PRO A 53 7.56 2.68 3.95
C PRO A 53 7.06 2.47 5.39
N THR A 54 7.16 1.24 5.88
CA THR A 54 6.83 0.82 7.24
C THR A 54 7.69 1.44 8.34
N ASP A 55 8.89 1.94 8.02
CA ASP A 55 9.80 2.60 8.95
C ASP A 55 9.49 4.08 9.15
N ASN A 56 8.78 4.73 8.22
CA ASN A 56 8.50 6.18 8.29
C ASN A 56 7.61 6.56 9.48
N SER A 57 6.83 5.61 10.02
CA SER A 57 6.05 5.84 11.22
C SER A 57 6.94 6.27 12.40
N ARG A 58 8.20 5.80 12.46
CA ARG A 58 9.17 6.19 13.50
C ARG A 58 9.45 7.70 13.55
N LEU A 59 9.23 8.44 12.47
CA LEU A 59 9.36 9.90 12.44
C LEU A 59 8.44 10.59 13.48
N PHE A 60 7.35 9.92 13.86
CA PHE A 60 6.40 10.42 14.84
C PHE A 60 6.72 10.01 16.28
N GLU A 61 7.72 9.14 16.52
CA GLU A 61 8.18 8.77 17.86
C GLU A 61 8.65 10.02 18.63
N GLY A 62 8.15 10.19 19.86
CA GLY A 62 8.55 11.30 20.73
C GLY A 62 8.01 12.69 20.33
N THR A 63 7.20 12.79 19.28
CA THR A 63 6.58 14.06 18.86
C THR A 63 5.38 14.48 19.72
N GLY A 64 4.82 13.55 20.49
CA GLY A 64 3.57 13.75 21.23
C GLY A 64 2.31 13.69 20.35
N ALA A 65 2.43 13.23 19.10
CA ALA A 65 1.28 12.90 18.26
C ALA A 65 0.40 11.85 18.95
N ASN A 66 -0.89 11.86 18.62
CA ASN A 66 -1.86 10.87 19.11
C ASN A 66 -2.24 9.92 17.97
N PHE A 67 -2.68 8.73 18.35
CA PHE A 67 -3.27 7.77 17.43
C PHE A 67 -4.59 8.30 16.86
N ILE A 68 -4.77 8.22 15.55
CA ILE A 68 -5.95 8.65 14.81
C ILE A 68 -6.49 7.43 14.05
N PRO A 69 -7.52 6.72 14.54
CA PRO A 69 -8.04 5.53 13.87
C PRO A 69 -8.67 5.82 12.51
N GLU A 70 -9.11 7.05 12.24
CA GLU A 70 -9.80 7.42 11.01
C GLU A 70 -8.91 7.45 9.77
N ILE A 71 -7.57 7.45 9.94
CA ILE A 71 -6.63 7.38 8.81
C ILE A 71 -6.36 5.94 8.36
N LEU A 72 -6.71 4.96 9.20
CA LEU A 72 -6.52 3.55 8.89
C LEU A 72 -7.44 3.09 7.76
N ILE A 73 -6.94 2.18 6.94
CA ILE A 73 -7.71 1.51 5.90
C ILE A 73 -8.85 0.70 6.54
N PRO A 74 -10.11 0.95 6.14
CA PRO A 74 -11.25 0.16 6.60
C PRO A 74 -11.15 -1.29 6.13
N THR A 75 -11.29 -2.23 7.07
CA THR A 75 -11.03 -3.65 6.80
C THR A 75 -12.21 -4.40 6.17
N GLU A 76 -13.41 -3.82 6.18
CA GLU A 76 -14.65 -4.52 5.82
C GLU A 76 -14.71 -4.96 4.36
N LYS A 77 -14.02 -4.23 3.47
CA LYS A 77 -14.02 -4.49 2.03
C LYS A 77 -12.76 -5.19 1.54
N ILE A 78 -11.74 -5.33 2.38
CA ILE A 78 -10.48 -5.98 2.01
C ILE A 78 -10.70 -7.40 1.45
N PRO A 79 -11.57 -8.26 2.05
CA PRO A 79 -11.79 -9.61 1.52
C PRO A 79 -12.40 -9.65 0.11
N LEU A 80 -12.97 -8.53 -0.38
CA LEU A 80 -13.66 -8.47 -1.67
C LEU A 80 -12.72 -8.19 -2.86
N TYR A 81 -11.46 -7.83 -2.60
CA TYR A 81 -10.48 -7.63 -3.67
C TYR A 81 -10.03 -8.97 -4.25
N GLU A 82 -10.05 -9.07 -5.57
CA GLU A 82 -9.67 -10.27 -6.33
C GLU A 82 -8.60 -9.98 -7.39
N ASP A 83 -8.42 -8.71 -7.77
CA ASP A 83 -7.44 -8.32 -8.78
C ASP A 83 -6.02 -8.34 -8.17
N PRO A 84 -5.06 -9.11 -8.73
CA PRO A 84 -3.73 -9.24 -8.14
C PRO A 84 -2.95 -7.93 -8.03
N GLU A 85 -3.14 -6.98 -8.94
CA GLU A 85 -2.46 -5.69 -8.92
C GLU A 85 -3.01 -4.82 -7.79
N GLN A 86 -4.34 -4.78 -7.63
CA GLN A 86 -4.99 -4.10 -6.51
C GLN A 86 -4.62 -4.72 -5.16
N ILE A 87 -4.58 -6.06 -5.09
CA ILE A 87 -4.20 -6.77 -3.86
C ILE A 87 -2.75 -6.46 -3.50
N ALA A 88 -1.83 -6.46 -4.47
CA ALA A 88 -0.43 -6.12 -4.21
C ALA A 88 -0.29 -4.69 -3.68
N GLN A 89 -0.97 -3.72 -4.30
CA GLN A 89 -0.99 -2.34 -3.81
C GLN A 89 -1.55 -2.24 -2.39
N LEU A 90 -2.66 -2.91 -2.11
CA LEU A 90 -3.28 -2.93 -0.79
C LEU A 90 -2.36 -3.57 0.26
N LEU A 91 -1.66 -4.65 -0.08
CA LEU A 91 -0.74 -5.34 0.82
C LEU A 91 0.37 -4.42 1.34
N GLY A 92 0.95 -3.59 0.46
CA GLY A 92 1.91 -2.57 0.85
C GLY A 92 1.35 -1.52 1.80
N ALA A 93 0.14 -1.02 1.51
CA ALA A 93 -0.53 -0.01 2.32
C ALA A 93 -0.89 -0.56 3.72
N LEU A 94 -1.44 -1.77 3.80
CA LEU A 94 -1.74 -2.42 5.09
C LEU A 94 -0.49 -2.66 5.95
N GLY A 95 0.68 -2.88 5.32
CA GLY A 95 1.95 -2.96 6.04
C GLY A 95 2.27 -1.67 6.79
N VAL A 96 1.98 -0.51 6.20
CA VAL A 96 2.17 0.80 6.81
C VAL A 96 1.18 1.03 7.95
N ASP A 97 -0.10 0.70 7.76
CA ASP A 97 -1.12 0.78 8.80
C ASP A 97 -0.82 -0.12 10.00
N MET A 98 -0.33 -1.34 9.75
CA MET A 98 0.14 -2.23 10.80
C MET A 98 1.31 -1.61 11.56
N SER A 99 2.26 -1.00 10.86
CA SER A 99 3.38 -0.24 11.44
C SER A 99 2.93 0.97 12.27
N TYR A 100 1.89 1.68 11.81
CA TYR A 100 1.29 2.80 12.52
C TYR A 100 0.60 2.32 13.81
N CYS A 101 -0.15 1.22 13.74
CA CYS A 101 -0.76 0.60 14.92
C CYS A 101 0.31 0.15 15.93
N ARG A 102 1.41 -0.44 15.45
CA ARG A 102 2.57 -0.80 16.29
C ARG A 102 3.14 0.42 17.03
N LEU A 103 3.32 1.53 16.33
CA LEU A 103 3.93 2.74 16.88
C LEU A 103 3.15 3.29 18.09
N PHE A 104 1.82 3.18 18.03
CA PHE A 104 0.91 3.67 19.07
C PHE A 104 0.43 2.56 20.01
N GLU A 105 1.13 1.42 20.05
CA GLU A 105 0.82 0.29 20.94
C GLU A 105 -0.62 -0.26 20.76
N ARG A 106 -1.16 -0.16 19.55
CA ARG A 106 -2.48 -0.67 19.14
C ARG A 106 -2.37 -2.11 18.64
N LEU A 107 -1.98 -3.00 19.54
CA LEU A 107 -1.68 -4.39 19.22
C LEU A 107 -2.87 -5.16 18.64
N PRO A 108 -4.11 -5.04 19.15
CA PRO A 108 -5.26 -5.72 18.54
C PRO A 108 -5.52 -5.27 17.10
N GLU A 109 -5.38 -3.98 16.81
CA GLU A 109 -5.54 -3.42 15.48
C GLU A 109 -4.43 -3.89 14.54
N ALA A 110 -3.18 -3.87 15.00
CA ALA A 110 -2.04 -4.39 14.25
C ALA A 110 -2.21 -5.88 13.92
N ALA A 111 -2.74 -6.69 14.85
CA ALA A 111 -3.03 -8.11 14.61
C ALA A 111 -4.15 -8.29 13.59
N GLY A 112 -5.17 -7.43 13.64
CA GLY A 112 -6.20 -7.36 12.61
C GLY A 112 -5.61 -7.16 11.22
N PHE A 113 -4.68 -6.20 11.06
CA PHE A 113 -3.98 -5.98 9.79
C PHE A 113 -3.11 -7.15 9.36
N TYR A 114 -2.41 -7.80 10.29
CA TYR A 114 -1.64 -9.01 10.00
C TYR A 114 -2.50 -10.10 9.34
N PHE A 115 -3.68 -10.39 9.88
CA PHE A 115 -4.58 -11.40 9.29
C PHE A 115 -5.14 -10.98 7.93
N GLN A 116 -5.35 -9.68 7.69
CA GLN A 116 -5.73 -9.19 6.36
C GLN A 116 -4.57 -9.39 5.37
N ILE A 117 -3.33 -9.08 5.77
CA ILE A 117 -2.13 -9.27 4.94
C ILE A 117 -1.93 -10.75 4.62
N GLU A 118 -2.04 -11.64 5.60
CA GLU A 118 -1.94 -13.09 5.42
C GLU A 118 -2.98 -13.60 4.40
N MET A 119 -4.24 -13.18 4.54
CA MET A 119 -5.30 -13.55 3.61
C MET A 119 -5.06 -13.03 2.18
N LEU A 120 -4.61 -11.79 2.04
CA LEU A 120 -4.28 -11.22 0.72
C LEU A 120 -3.05 -11.88 0.09
N ALA A 121 -2.07 -12.26 0.91
CA ALA A 121 -0.90 -13.00 0.48
C ALA A 121 -1.28 -14.37 -0.09
N ASP A 122 -2.18 -15.10 0.59
CA ASP A 122 -2.74 -16.36 0.08
C ASP A 122 -3.43 -16.17 -1.28
N LYS A 123 -4.25 -15.12 -1.45
CA LYS A 123 -4.86 -14.79 -2.76
C LYS A 123 -3.83 -14.52 -3.85
N LEU A 124 -2.64 -14.01 -3.49
CA LEU A 124 -1.54 -13.80 -4.41
C LEU A 124 -0.67 -15.05 -4.60
N GLY A 125 -0.96 -16.17 -3.95
CA GLY A 125 -0.24 -17.43 -4.06
C GLY A 125 1.09 -17.46 -3.31
N LEU A 126 1.25 -16.61 -2.30
CA LEU A 126 2.42 -16.63 -1.43
C LEU A 126 2.45 -17.93 -0.61
N PRO A 127 3.63 -18.53 -0.36
CA PRO A 127 3.72 -19.76 0.43
C PRO A 127 3.25 -19.54 1.88
N ASP A 128 2.38 -20.42 2.38
CA ASP A 128 1.83 -20.38 3.75
C ASP A 128 2.95 -20.37 4.81
N GLU A 129 4.07 -21.05 4.54
CA GLU A 129 5.18 -21.18 5.47
C GLU A 129 5.81 -19.82 5.84
N MET A 130 5.61 -18.79 5.00
CA MET A 130 6.06 -17.43 5.30
C MET A 130 5.31 -16.80 6.47
N PHE A 131 4.05 -17.21 6.70
CA PHE A 131 3.22 -16.72 7.79
C PHE A 131 3.19 -17.71 8.97
N GLU A 132 3.22 -19.02 8.70
CA GLU A 132 3.21 -20.07 9.74
C GLU A 132 4.36 -19.93 10.76
N LYS A 133 5.52 -19.43 10.34
CA LYS A 133 6.65 -19.20 11.24
C LYS A 133 6.38 -18.15 12.33
N TYR A 134 5.35 -17.31 12.13
CA TYR A 134 4.90 -16.31 13.09
C TYR A 134 3.63 -16.73 13.82
N SER A 135 2.76 -17.54 13.19
CA SER A 135 1.44 -17.89 13.72
C SER A 135 1.47 -18.65 15.06
N GLY A 136 2.50 -19.48 15.28
CA GLY A 136 2.64 -20.27 16.51
C GLY A 136 2.91 -19.46 17.78
N ASN A 137 3.46 -18.24 17.65
CA ASN A 137 3.81 -17.36 18.77
C ASN A 137 3.38 -15.91 18.51
N LEU A 138 2.25 -15.71 17.82
CA LEU A 138 1.84 -14.37 17.39
C LEU A 138 1.70 -13.42 18.59
N GLU A 139 1.15 -13.89 19.71
CA GLU A 139 1.08 -13.08 20.95
C GLU A 139 2.46 -12.60 21.43
N ASP A 140 3.51 -13.42 21.31
CA ASP A 140 4.86 -13.04 21.70
C ASP A 140 5.41 -11.93 20.78
N TYR A 141 5.19 -12.04 19.47
CA TYR A 141 5.60 -11.02 18.50
C TYR A 141 4.89 -9.69 18.73
N PHE A 142 3.62 -9.71 19.15
CA PHE A 142 2.86 -8.51 19.43
C PHE A 142 3.14 -7.95 20.83
N SER A 143 3.67 -8.74 21.77
CA SER A 143 4.00 -8.30 23.12
C SER A 143 5.22 -7.37 23.20
N ASP A 144 6.08 -7.39 22.18
CA ASP A 144 7.33 -6.65 22.14
C ASP A 144 7.45 -5.82 20.84
N PRO A 145 7.62 -4.48 20.93
CA PRO A 145 7.68 -3.61 19.75
C PRO A 145 8.78 -3.96 18.75
N ASP A 146 9.93 -4.45 19.21
CA ASP A 146 11.05 -4.80 18.34
C ASP A 146 10.78 -6.12 17.62
N SER A 147 10.21 -7.09 18.32
CA SER A 147 9.70 -8.34 17.75
C SER A 147 8.67 -8.08 16.66
N LEU A 148 7.71 -7.19 16.91
CA LEU A 148 6.71 -6.82 15.92
C LEU A 148 7.36 -6.14 14.71
N THR A 149 8.31 -5.21 14.92
CA THR A 149 9.07 -4.61 13.81
C THR A 149 9.76 -5.65 12.95
N GLY A 150 10.41 -6.63 13.59
CA GLY A 150 11.09 -7.73 12.90
C GLY A 150 10.13 -8.58 12.06
N LEU A 151 8.93 -8.83 12.57
CA LEU A 151 7.86 -9.51 11.83
C LEU A 151 7.45 -8.70 10.59
N ILE A 152 7.13 -7.41 10.76
CA ILE A 152 6.70 -6.53 9.65
C ILE A 152 7.76 -6.53 8.53
N ASN A 153 9.03 -6.31 8.90
CA ASN A 153 10.13 -6.25 7.96
C ASN A 153 10.39 -7.61 7.30
N GLY A 154 10.24 -8.71 8.05
CA GLY A 154 10.36 -10.07 7.53
C GLY A 154 9.29 -10.39 6.48
N VAL A 155 8.02 -10.15 6.80
CA VAL A 155 6.89 -10.36 5.88
C VAL A 155 7.06 -9.54 4.61
N TYR A 156 7.45 -8.27 4.74
CA TYR A 156 7.68 -7.39 3.59
C TYR A 156 8.81 -7.91 2.70
N SER A 157 9.97 -8.21 3.30
CA SER A 157 11.15 -8.66 2.55
C SER A 157 10.95 -10.02 1.88
N ASP A 158 10.21 -10.93 2.53
CA ASP A 158 9.93 -12.25 1.99
C ASP A 158 8.92 -12.18 0.84
N THR A 159 7.88 -11.35 0.97
CA THR A 159 6.90 -11.08 -0.09
C THR A 159 7.57 -10.47 -1.33
N ASP A 160 8.39 -9.45 -1.10
CA ASP A 160 9.14 -8.73 -2.12
C ASP A 160 10.10 -9.66 -2.88
N ARG A 161 10.85 -10.51 -2.15
CA ARG A 161 11.71 -11.55 -2.72
C ARG A 161 10.92 -12.56 -3.54
N TYR A 162 9.82 -13.09 -2.99
CA TYR A 162 8.98 -14.07 -3.65
C TYR A 162 8.44 -13.56 -5.00
N PHE A 163 7.96 -12.32 -5.05
CA PHE A 163 7.47 -11.73 -6.30
C PHE A 163 8.56 -11.62 -7.36
N ARG A 164 9.79 -11.25 -7.01
CA ARG A 164 10.88 -11.17 -8.00
C ARG A 164 11.35 -12.53 -8.47
N GLU A 165 11.52 -13.47 -7.56
CA GLU A 165 11.94 -14.84 -7.89
C GLU A 165 10.90 -15.57 -8.76
N SER A 166 9.63 -15.13 -8.68
CA SER A 166 8.51 -15.68 -9.46
C SER A 166 8.20 -14.89 -10.74
N ASP A 167 9.12 -14.04 -11.24
CA ASP A 167 8.92 -13.17 -12.42
C ASP A 167 7.70 -12.22 -12.33
N ARG A 168 7.27 -11.89 -11.11
CA ARG A 168 6.13 -11.00 -10.79
C ARG A 168 6.60 -9.64 -10.23
N GLU A 169 7.66 -9.07 -10.81
CA GLU A 169 8.25 -7.79 -10.39
C GLU A 169 7.25 -6.61 -10.39
N SER A 170 6.21 -6.67 -11.23
CA SER A 170 5.14 -5.68 -11.22
C SER A 170 4.40 -5.64 -9.88
N LEU A 171 4.15 -6.80 -9.27
CA LEU A 171 3.48 -6.89 -7.96
C LEU A 171 4.39 -6.41 -6.82
N ALA A 172 5.69 -6.71 -6.88
CA ALA A 172 6.64 -6.14 -5.94
C ALA A 172 6.64 -4.60 -5.99
N SER A 173 6.63 -4.06 -7.21
CA SER A 173 6.61 -2.61 -7.43
C SER A 173 5.29 -1.98 -6.97
N LEU A 174 4.16 -2.63 -7.22
CA LEU A 174 2.83 -2.18 -6.77
C LEU A 174 2.70 -2.22 -5.25
N SER A 175 3.22 -3.27 -4.60
CA SER A 175 3.28 -3.35 -3.13
C SER A 175 4.12 -2.22 -2.56
N LEU A 176 5.32 -1.96 -3.11
CA LEU A 176 6.14 -0.83 -2.68
C LEU A 176 5.40 0.51 -2.87
N MET A 177 4.79 0.72 -4.04
CA MET A 177 4.01 1.91 -4.34
C MET A 177 2.84 2.09 -3.36
N GLY A 178 2.13 1.02 -3.02
CA GLY A 178 1.05 1.03 -2.05
C GLY A 178 1.49 1.51 -0.67
N GLY A 179 2.63 1.03 -0.19
CA GLY A 179 3.21 1.50 1.07
C GLY A 179 3.57 2.98 1.04
N TRP A 180 4.18 3.47 -0.05
CA TRP A 180 4.48 4.90 -0.18
C TRP A 180 3.24 5.78 -0.27
N ILE A 181 2.18 5.32 -0.95
CA ILE A 181 0.89 6.04 -1.01
C ILE A 181 0.30 6.18 0.38
N GLU A 182 0.31 5.12 1.19
CA GLU A 182 -0.23 5.16 2.55
C GLU A 182 0.57 6.07 3.49
N THR A 183 1.87 6.24 3.21
CA THR A 183 2.76 7.05 4.05
C THR A 183 2.60 8.57 3.81
N MET A 184 2.06 8.99 2.67
CA MET A 184 2.03 10.39 2.19
C MET A 184 0.69 11.08 2.40
#